data_AF-A0A4Q4IX95-F1
#
_entry.id   AF-A0A4Q4IX95-F1
#
_cell.length_a   1.000
_cell.length_b   1.000
_cell.length_c   1.000
_cell.angle_alpha   90.00
_cell.angle_beta   90.00
_cell.angle_gamma   90.00
#
_symmetry.space_group_name_H-M   'P 1'
#
loop_
_entity.id
_entity.type
_entity.pdbx_description
1 polymer ?
#
loop_
_entity_poly.entity_id
_entity_poly.type
_entity_poly.pdbx_seq_one_letter_code
_entity_poly.pdbx_strand_id
1 'polypeptide(L)'
;MLANDLGTTLVRLFLATLLGLALGFERERNGHDAGLRTHGLVSLSSAMLTLSALELAEVHKDSDPIRVVQGLAQAIGFIAGGLIFVRGGDVRNMTTAASLWMAAAVGITAGAGQYVLVLAGSLIALLLLSLLLIFEKHIGPRESGSDDPDADSMTMPNRRGSAPEREN
;
A
#
# COMPACT_ATOMS: atom_id res chain seq x y z
N MET A 1 -9.11 -31.90 -6.80
CA MET A 1 -10.21 -31.05 -7.36
C MET A 1 -9.64 -29.77 -7.97
N LEU A 2 -8.31 -29.60 -8.01
CA LEU A 2 -7.62 -28.63 -8.86
C LEU A 2 -7.06 -29.33 -10.11
N ALA A 3 -7.89 -30.10 -10.83
CA ALA A 3 -7.46 -30.72 -12.07
C ALA A 3 -7.46 -29.66 -13.19
N ASN A 4 -6.38 -28.88 -13.32
CA ASN A 4 -5.98 -28.10 -14.50
C ASN A 4 -7.12 -27.47 -15.34
N ASP A 5 -8.18 -26.96 -14.71
CA ASP A 5 -9.24 -26.28 -15.45
C ASP A 5 -8.78 -24.85 -15.68
N LEU A 6 -8.22 -24.63 -16.88
CA LEU A 6 -7.79 -23.33 -17.38
C LEU A 6 -8.85 -22.26 -17.10
N GLY A 7 -10.14 -22.60 -17.20
CA GLY A 7 -11.24 -21.69 -16.87
C GLY A 7 -11.19 -21.19 -15.43
N THR A 8 -11.09 -22.09 -14.45
CA THR A 8 -11.00 -21.71 -13.03
C THR A 8 -9.74 -20.89 -12.71
N THR A 9 -8.59 -21.25 -13.28
CA THR A 9 -7.33 -20.52 -13.09
C THR A 9 -7.46 -19.09 -13.63
N LEU A 10 -7.97 -18.94 -14.85
CA LEU A 10 -8.18 -17.63 -15.46
C LEU A 10 -9.17 -16.78 -14.65
N VAL A 11 -10.28 -17.37 -14.16
CA VAL A 11 -11.25 -16.64 -13.33
C VAL A 11 -10.61 -16.14 -12.04
N ARG A 12 -9.81 -16.96 -11.35
CA ARG A 12 -9.15 -16.55 -10.10
C ARG A 12 -8.12 -15.43 -10.32
N LEU A 13 -7.29 -15.56 -11.36
CA LEU A 13 -6.30 -14.53 -11.72
C LEU A 13 -6.99 -13.24 -12.14
N PHE A 14 -8.02 -13.32 -12.99
CA PHE A 14 -8.76 -12.16 -13.45
C PHE A 14 -9.51 -11.45 -12.32
N LEU A 15 -10.17 -12.20 -11.44
CA LEU A 15 -10.83 -11.66 -10.25
C LEU A 15 -9.83 -10.95 -9.33
N ALA A 16 -8.67 -11.57 -9.07
CA ALA A 16 -7.59 -10.95 -8.30
C ALA A 16 -7.15 -9.62 -8.93
N THR A 17 -6.87 -9.62 -10.24
CA THR A 17 -6.41 -8.43 -10.95
C THR A 17 -7.47 -7.33 -10.94
N LEU A 18 -8.74 -7.65 -11.23
CA LEU A 18 -9.82 -6.66 -11.24
C LEU A 18 -10.02 -5.99 -9.89
N LEU A 19 -10.08 -6.77 -8.81
CA LEU A 19 -10.26 -6.22 -7.46
C LEU A 19 -9.02 -5.44 -7.00
N GLY A 20 -7.82 -5.90 -7.34
CA GLY A 20 -6.58 -5.14 -7.11
C GLY A 20 -6.56 -3.82 -7.87
N LEU A 21 -6.98 -3.81 -9.14
CA LEU A 21 -7.11 -2.58 -9.93
C LEU A 21 -8.17 -1.64 -9.35
N ALA A 22 -9.29 -2.16 -8.84
CA ALA A 22 -10.32 -1.35 -8.20
C ALA A 22 -9.79 -0.64 -6.95
N LEU A 23 -9.01 -1.34 -6.10
CA LEU A 23 -8.31 -0.72 -4.97
C LEU A 23 -7.37 0.37 -5.45
N GLY A 24 -6.49 0.05 -6.42
CA GLY A 24 -5.52 1.02 -6.94
C GLY A 24 -6.15 2.21 -7.66
N PHE A 25 -7.34 2.05 -8.25
CA PHE A 25 -8.10 3.14 -8.87
C PHE A 25 -8.51 4.20 -7.88
N GLU A 26 -9.04 3.78 -6.72
CA GLU A 26 -9.36 4.72 -5.65
C GLU A 26 -8.09 5.44 -5.16
N ARG A 27 -6.96 4.74 -5.07
CA ARG A 27 -5.69 5.36 -4.63
C ARG A 27 -5.17 6.40 -5.62
N GLU A 28 -5.12 6.05 -6.90
CA GLU A 28 -4.60 6.92 -7.97
C GLU A 28 -5.49 8.15 -8.19
N ARG A 29 -6.82 7.97 -8.17
CA ARG A 29 -7.78 9.07 -8.25
C ARG A 29 -7.59 10.09 -7.14
N ASN A 30 -7.20 9.63 -5.95
CA ASN A 30 -6.96 10.49 -4.78
C ASN A 30 -5.50 10.97 -4.67
N GLY A 31 -4.69 10.81 -5.72
CA GLY A 31 -3.36 11.41 -5.82
C GLY A 31 -2.25 10.71 -5.03
N HIS A 32 -2.42 9.42 -4.71
CA HIS A 32 -1.42 8.67 -3.95
C HIS A 32 -0.42 7.92 -4.86
N ASP A 33 0.82 7.78 -4.39
CA ASP A 33 1.95 7.24 -5.16
C ASP A 33 1.74 5.81 -5.68
N ALA A 34 1.10 4.94 -4.90
CA ALA A 34 0.75 3.59 -5.34
C ALA A 34 -0.67 3.59 -5.96
N GLY A 35 -0.73 3.54 -7.29
CA GLY A 35 -1.97 3.58 -8.07
C GLY A 35 -2.45 2.22 -8.60
N LEU A 36 -3.14 2.22 -9.74
CA LEU A 36 -3.75 1.02 -10.35
C LEU A 36 -2.70 -0.06 -10.63
N ARG A 37 -1.60 0.31 -11.30
CA ARG A 37 -0.58 -0.65 -11.75
C ARG A 37 0.02 -1.42 -10.58
N THR A 38 0.35 -0.72 -9.50
CA THR A 38 0.98 -1.33 -8.32
C THR A 38 0.04 -2.33 -7.65
N HIS A 39 -1.21 -1.93 -7.37
CA HIS A 39 -2.17 -2.82 -6.70
C HIS A 39 -2.57 -4.01 -7.59
N GLY A 40 -2.73 -3.79 -8.90
CA GLY A 40 -3.02 -4.85 -9.86
C GLY A 40 -1.91 -5.91 -9.91
N LEU A 41 -0.64 -5.48 -9.98
CA LEU A 41 0.51 -6.40 -10.00
C LEU A 41 0.70 -7.15 -8.67
N VAL A 42 0.53 -6.47 -7.54
CA VAL A 42 0.62 -7.11 -6.21
C VAL A 42 -0.47 -8.17 -6.03
N SER A 43 -1.71 -7.87 -6.42
CA SER A 43 -2.82 -8.84 -6.33
C SER A 43 -2.63 -10.00 -7.30
N LEU A 44 -2.26 -9.74 -8.56
CA LEU A 44 -2.02 -10.78 -9.56
C LEU A 44 -0.89 -11.73 -9.12
N SER A 45 0.27 -11.19 -8.74
CA SER A 45 1.41 -12.00 -8.30
C SER A 45 1.09 -12.84 -7.06
N SER A 46 0.37 -12.27 -6.10
CA SER A 46 -0.09 -13.00 -4.91
C SER A 46 -1.02 -14.16 -5.28
N ALA A 47 -1.96 -13.95 -6.21
CA ALA A 47 -2.83 -15.02 -6.72
C ALA A 47 -2.05 -16.11 -7.45
N MET A 48 -1.08 -15.75 -8.28
CA MET A 48 -0.21 -16.70 -8.98
C MET A 48 0.59 -17.57 -8.00
N LEU A 49 1.18 -16.95 -6.98
CA LEU A 49 1.96 -17.68 -5.98
C LEU A 49 1.09 -18.59 -5.12
N THR A 50 -0.10 -18.15 -4.71
CA THR A 50 -1.06 -19.01 -3.99
C THR A 50 -1.54 -20.18 -4.84
N LEU A 51 -1.87 -19.96 -6.12
CA LEU A 51 -2.26 -21.04 -7.03
C LEU A 51 -1.12 -22.04 -7.22
N SER A 52 0.10 -21.55 -7.48
CA SER A 52 1.27 -22.40 -7.62
C SER A 52 1.52 -23.24 -6.36
N ALA A 53 1.37 -22.64 -5.17
CA ALA A 53 1.51 -23.35 -3.90
C ALA A 53 0.49 -24.49 -3.74
N LEU A 54 -0.78 -24.24 -4.10
CA LEU A 54 -1.84 -25.22 -4.01
C LEU A 54 -1.66 -26.37 -5.01
N GLU A 55 -1.26 -26.07 -6.24
CA GLU A 55 -0.94 -27.10 -7.25
C GLU A 55 0.25 -27.95 -6.82
N LEU A 56 1.31 -27.33 -6.28
CA LEU A 56 2.49 -28.05 -5.83
C LEU A 56 2.19 -28.97 -4.63
N ALA A 57 1.26 -28.57 -3.76
CA ALA A 57 0.78 -29.38 -2.64
C ALA A 57 -0.08 -30.58 -3.07
N GLU A 58 -0.78 -30.52 -4.21
CA GLU A 58 -1.45 -31.71 -4.78
C GLU A 58 -0.43 -32.74 -5.29
N VAL A 59 0.73 -32.29 -5.80
CA VAL A 59 1.82 -33.16 -6.30
C VAL A 59 2.67 -33.71 -5.15
N HIS A 60 3.02 -32.86 -4.18
CA HIS A 60 3.90 -33.19 -3.06
C HIS A 60 3.10 -33.14 -1.76
N LYS A 61 2.61 -34.30 -1.30
CA LYS A 61 1.70 -34.40 -0.14
C LYS A 61 2.28 -33.88 1.18
N ASP A 62 3.60 -33.74 1.28
CA ASP A 62 4.28 -33.18 2.46
C ASP A 62 4.45 -31.64 2.39
N SER A 63 4.01 -31.00 1.30
CA SER A 63 4.11 -29.54 1.13
C SER A 63 2.97 -28.82 1.85
N ASP A 64 3.33 -27.81 2.64
CA ASP A 64 2.36 -26.94 3.31
C ASP A 64 2.19 -25.62 2.55
N PRO A 65 1.07 -25.41 1.83
CA PRO A 65 0.82 -24.18 1.07
C PRO A 65 0.67 -22.94 1.96
N ILE A 66 0.40 -23.09 3.26
CA ILE A 66 0.32 -21.96 4.20
C ILE A 66 1.67 -21.25 4.34
N ARG A 67 2.79 -21.95 4.10
CA ARG A 67 4.13 -21.33 4.08
C ARG A 67 4.26 -20.24 3.02
N VAL A 68 3.58 -20.36 1.89
CA VAL A 68 3.57 -19.31 0.86
C VAL A 68 2.80 -18.09 1.34
N VAL A 69 1.70 -18.27 2.06
CA VAL A 69 0.96 -17.16 2.69
C VAL A 69 1.83 -16.43 3.72
N GLN A 70 2.58 -17.17 4.54
CA GLN A 70 3.54 -16.59 5.49
C GLN A 70 4.66 -15.81 4.79
N GLY A 71 5.22 -16.37 3.71
CA GLY A 71 6.24 -15.71 2.91
C GLY A 71 5.73 -14.43 2.23
N LEU A 72 4.51 -14.46 1.69
CA LEU A 72 3.84 -13.29 1.12
C LEU A 72 3.60 -12.21 2.18
N ALA A 73 3.12 -12.59 3.37
CA ALA A 73 2.92 -11.67 4.48
C ALA A 73 4.25 -10.97 4.87
N GLN A 74 5.35 -11.71 4.94
CA GLN A 74 6.66 -11.12 5.22
C GLN A 74 7.14 -10.19 4.09
N ALA A 75 7.03 -10.60 2.84
CA ALA A 75 7.47 -9.82 1.68
C ALA A 75 6.71 -8.50 1.55
N ILE A 76 5.38 -8.54 1.69
CA ILE A 76 4.53 -7.35 1.60
C ILE A 76 4.74 -6.44 2.82
N GLY A 77 4.98 -7.01 4.01
CA GLY A 77 5.35 -6.24 5.19
C GLY A 77 6.63 -5.43 4.98
N PHE A 78 7.64 -6.01 4.33
CA PHE A 78 8.87 -5.30 3.98
C PHE A 78 8.64 -4.16 2.98
N ILE A 79 7.85 -4.41 1.92
CA ILE A 79 7.49 -3.37 0.94
C ILE A 79 6.71 -2.25 1.63
N ALA A 80 5.67 -2.58 2.39
CA ALA A 80 4.84 -1.64 3.13
C ALA A 80 5.66 -0.79 4.11
N GLY A 81 6.56 -1.42 4.87
CA GLY A 81 7.47 -0.72 5.77
C GLY A 81 8.42 0.24 5.04
N GLY A 82 8.92 -0.14 3.86
CA GLY A 82 9.76 0.71 3.02
C GLY A 82 9.05 1.94 2.44
N LEU A 83 7.70 1.91 2.34
CA LEU A 83 6.91 3.08 1.92
C LEU A 83 6.69 4.10 3.05
N ILE A 84 6.68 3.67 4.31
CA ILE A 84 6.39 4.52 5.47
C ILE A 84 7.66 5.26 5.90
N PHE A 85 7.59 6.58 5.99
CA PHE A 85 8.67 7.38 6.55
C PHE A 85 8.14 8.58 7.34
N VAL A 86 8.96 9.07 8.27
CA VAL A 86 8.62 10.18 9.17
C VAL A 86 9.48 11.39 8.84
N ARG A 87 8.85 12.56 8.68
CA ARG A 87 9.56 13.82 8.45
C ARG A 87 8.96 14.93 9.30
N GLY A 88 9.76 15.52 10.20
CA GLY A 88 9.33 16.65 11.03
C GLY A 88 8.19 16.33 11.99
N GLY A 89 7.99 15.06 12.37
CA GLY A 89 6.87 14.62 13.21
C GLY A 89 5.70 14.00 12.45
N ASP A 90 5.60 14.23 11.13
CA ASP A 90 4.53 13.67 10.31
C ASP A 90 4.89 12.31 9.71
N VAL A 91 3.99 11.33 9.83
CA VAL A 91 4.11 10.00 9.21
C VAL A 91 3.44 10.02 7.84
N ARG A 92 4.17 9.65 6.78
CA ARG A 92 3.65 9.59 5.41
C ARG A 92 3.41 8.15 4.96
N ASN A 93 2.52 8.00 3.98
CA ASN A 93 2.23 6.74 3.27
C ASN A 93 1.64 5.59 4.10
N MET A 94 1.10 5.86 5.29
CA MET A 94 0.46 4.81 6.12
C MET A 94 -0.68 4.09 5.37
N THR A 95 -1.60 4.85 4.77
CA THR A 95 -2.73 4.28 4.01
C THR A 95 -2.27 3.61 2.71
N THR A 96 -1.20 4.11 2.09
CA THR A 96 -0.59 3.48 0.90
C THR A 96 0.00 2.11 1.25
N ALA A 97 0.72 2.02 2.36
CA ALA A 97 1.23 0.75 2.88
C ALA A 97 0.09 -0.24 3.21
N ALA A 98 -0.97 0.22 3.88
CA ALA A 98 -2.12 -0.61 4.21
C ALA A 98 -2.90 -1.09 2.98
N SER A 99 -3.06 -0.24 1.96
CA SER A 99 -3.76 -0.60 0.71
C SER A 99 -2.97 -1.61 -0.14
N LEU A 100 -1.63 -1.54 -0.14
CA LEU A 100 -0.80 -2.58 -0.74
C LEU A 100 -0.90 -3.92 -0.02
N TRP A 101 -0.94 -3.90 1.32
CA TRP A 101 -1.24 -5.10 2.11
C TRP A 101 -2.58 -5.71 1.72
N MET A 102 -3.60 -4.86 1.61
CA MET A 102 -4.94 -5.30 1.20
C MET A 102 -4.93 -5.92 -0.21
N ALA A 103 -4.22 -5.32 -1.18
CA ALA A 103 -4.10 -5.90 -2.52
C ALA A 103 -3.47 -7.30 -2.52
N ALA A 104 -2.47 -7.54 -1.67
CA ALA A 104 -1.89 -8.87 -1.53
C ALA A 104 -2.90 -9.89 -0.95
N ALA A 105 -3.66 -9.49 0.08
CA ALA A 105 -4.70 -10.32 0.66
C ALA A 105 -5.82 -10.67 -0.35
N VAL A 106 -6.21 -9.71 -1.20
CA VAL A 106 -7.14 -9.95 -2.32
C VAL A 106 -6.58 -11.01 -3.26
N GLY A 107 -5.31 -10.89 -3.66
CA GLY A 107 -4.65 -11.87 -4.50
C GLY A 107 -4.60 -13.27 -3.88
N ILE A 108 -4.19 -13.37 -2.62
CA ILE A 108 -4.13 -14.66 -1.89
C ILE A 108 -5.50 -15.34 -1.84
N THR A 109 -6.53 -14.60 -1.41
CA THR A 109 -7.88 -15.17 -1.24
C THR A 109 -8.54 -15.51 -2.58
N ALA A 110 -8.30 -14.72 -3.63
CA ALA A 110 -8.71 -15.05 -4.99
C ALA A 110 -7.99 -16.30 -5.53
N GLY A 111 -6.66 -16.37 -5.38
CA GLY A 111 -5.86 -17.52 -5.80
C GLY A 111 -6.26 -18.81 -5.09
N ALA A 112 -6.60 -18.71 -3.80
CA ALA A 112 -7.16 -19.80 -3.00
C ALA A 112 -8.59 -20.21 -3.39
N GLY A 113 -9.27 -19.46 -4.26
CA GLY A 113 -10.66 -19.72 -4.67
C GLY A 113 -11.69 -19.37 -3.60
N GLN A 114 -11.34 -18.53 -2.62
CA GLN A 114 -12.23 -18.12 -1.52
C GLN A 114 -13.13 -16.95 -1.94
N TYR A 115 -14.05 -17.21 -2.88
CA TYR A 115 -14.85 -16.16 -3.55
C TYR A 115 -15.65 -15.26 -2.59
N VAL A 116 -16.28 -15.84 -1.56
CA VAL A 116 -17.04 -15.05 -0.57
C VAL A 116 -16.13 -14.11 0.20
N LEU A 117 -14.96 -14.61 0.63
CA LEU A 117 -14.01 -13.86 1.44
C LEU A 117 -13.38 -12.71 0.62
N VAL A 118 -12.94 -13.00 -0.60
CA VAL A 118 -12.32 -11.98 -1.46
C VAL A 118 -13.31 -10.88 -1.84
N LEU A 119 -14.56 -11.23 -2.17
CA LEU A 119 -15.58 -10.24 -2.54
C LEU A 119 -16.00 -9.38 -1.34
N ALA A 120 -16.33 -10.01 -0.21
CA ALA A 120 -16.73 -9.27 1.00
C ALA A 120 -15.58 -8.39 1.51
N GLY A 121 -14.36 -8.94 1.59
CA GLY A 121 -13.18 -8.21 2.04
C GLY A 121 -12.83 -7.03 1.13
N SER A 122 -12.86 -7.22 -0.19
CA SER A 122 -12.58 -6.15 -1.15
C SER A 122 -13.65 -5.04 -1.09
N LEU A 123 -14.93 -5.42 -0.97
CA LEU A 123 -16.01 -4.44 -0.84
C LEU A 123 -15.84 -3.59 0.43
N ILE A 124 -15.58 -4.22 1.57
CA ILE A 124 -15.35 -3.51 2.84
C ILE A 124 -14.12 -2.60 2.72
N ALA A 125 -13.03 -3.09 2.12
CA ALA A 125 -11.82 -2.28 1.92
C ALA A 125 -12.07 -1.05 1.04
N LEU A 126 -12.80 -1.21 -0.07
CA LEU A 126 -13.19 -0.09 -0.92
C LEU A 126 -14.08 0.91 -0.18
N LEU A 127 -15.04 0.43 0.61
CA LEU A 127 -15.87 1.30 1.44
C LEU A 127 -15.04 2.08 2.46
N LEU A 128 -14.08 1.45 3.12
CA LEU A 128 -13.18 2.13 4.07
C LEU A 128 -12.32 3.18 3.35
N LEU A 129 -11.75 2.85 2.19
CA LEU A 129 -10.93 3.78 1.42
C LEU A 129 -11.75 4.98 0.91
N SER A 130 -12.97 4.76 0.41
CA SER A 130 -13.79 5.83 -0.15
C SER A 130 -14.53 6.66 0.91
N LEU A 131 -15.12 6.03 1.93
CA LEU A 131 -15.90 6.75 2.94
C LEU A 131 -15.02 7.67 3.79
N LEU A 132 -13.85 7.20 4.26
CA LEU A 132 -12.98 8.04 5.09
C LEU A 132 -12.47 9.27 4.33
N LEU A 133 -12.18 9.16 3.03
CA LEU A 133 -11.75 10.29 2.21
C LEU A 133 -12.87 11.31 2.00
N ILE A 134 -14.12 10.86 1.91
CA ILE A 134 -15.27 11.76 1.85
C ILE A 134 -15.41 12.53 3.17
N PHE A 135 -15.22 11.87 4.31
CA PHE A 135 -15.26 12.51 5.63
C PHE A 135 -14.12 13.53 5.84
N GLU A 136 -12.89 13.19 5.45
CA GLU A 136 -11.75 14.12 5.53
C GLU A 136 -11.97 15.38 4.68
N LYS A 137 -12.62 15.26 3.51
CA LYS A 137 -12.92 16.43 2.68
C LYS A 137 -14.01 17.33 3.29
N HIS A 138 -14.88 16.80 4.14
CA HIS A 138 -15.95 17.58 4.79
C HIS A 138 -15.51 18.17 6.14
N ILE A 139 -14.50 17.59 6.80
CA ILE A 139 -13.88 18.14 8.00
C ILE A 139 -12.75 19.05 7.51
N GLY A 140 -13.04 20.34 7.34
CA GLY A 140 -12.13 21.31 6.72
C GLY A 140 -10.70 21.31 7.26
N PRO A 141 -9.73 21.86 6.50
CA PRO A 141 -8.31 21.82 6.86
C PRO A 141 -8.10 22.30 8.29
N ARG A 142 -7.45 21.49 9.13
CA ARG A 142 -6.95 21.97 10.42
C ARG A 142 -5.89 23.01 10.08
N GLU A 143 -6.20 24.28 10.31
CA GLU A 143 -5.19 25.32 10.39
C GLU A 143 -4.18 24.88 11.45
N SER A 144 -3.01 24.40 11.01
CA SER A 144 -1.86 24.31 11.89
C SER A 144 -1.41 25.75 12.14
N GLY A 145 -2.00 26.37 13.16
CA GLY A 145 -1.55 27.65 13.67
C GLY A 145 -0.09 27.53 14.10
N SER A 146 0.81 28.01 13.24
CA SER A 146 2.10 28.53 13.65
C SER A 146 2.19 29.98 13.16
N ASP A 147 1.31 30.82 13.70
CA ASP A 147 1.62 32.23 13.88
C ASP A 147 2.72 32.27 14.95
N ASP A 148 3.98 32.17 14.51
CA ASP A 148 5.12 32.58 15.32
C ASP A 148 5.45 34.03 14.94
N PRO A 149 4.90 35.04 15.65
CA PRO A 149 5.22 36.44 15.39
C PRO A 149 6.67 36.82 15.70
N ASP A 150 7.49 35.93 16.27
CA ASP A 150 8.85 36.25 16.70
C ASP A 150 9.95 35.91 15.68
N ALA A 151 9.61 35.30 14.54
CA ALA A 151 10.56 34.94 13.49
C ALA A 151 11.19 36.15 12.76
N ASP A 152 10.58 37.34 12.84
CA ASP A 152 11.08 38.58 12.22
C ASP A 152 12.12 39.32 13.10
N SER A 153 12.37 38.83 14.33
CA SER A 153 13.35 39.45 15.25
C SER A 153 14.75 38.83 15.18
N MET A 154 14.94 37.68 14.52
CA MET A 154 16.26 37.07 14.35
C MET A 154 17.02 37.66 13.17
N THR A 155 17.44 38.91 13.34
CA THR A 155 18.50 39.49 12.53
C THR A 155 19.79 38.72 12.82
N MET A 156 20.19 37.82 11.92
CA MET A 156 21.45 37.09 12.04
C MET A 156 22.64 38.06 11.99
N PRO A 157 23.59 38.02 12.95
CA PRO A 157 24.81 38.79 12.85
C PRO A 157 25.61 38.39 11.60
N ASN A 158 25.99 39.39 10.81
CA ASN A 158 26.75 39.23 9.58
C ASN A 158 28.08 38.48 9.83
N ARG A 159 28.25 37.30 9.24
CA ARG A 159 29.49 36.48 9.25
C ARG A 159 30.60 37.03 8.35
N ARG A 160 30.72 38.34 8.17
CA ARG A 160 31.91 38.95 7.57
C ARG A 160 32.80 39.48 8.69
N GLY A 161 33.77 38.68 9.07
CA GLY A 161 34.97 39.19 9.72
C GLY A 161 35.68 40.14 8.75
N SER A 162 35.50 41.44 8.96
CA SER A 162 36.38 42.45 8.38
C SER A 162 37.74 42.33 9.07
N ALA A 163 38.78 42.02 8.30
CA ALA A 163 40.16 42.06 8.76
C ALA A 163 40.51 43.51 9.20
N PRO A 164 41.36 43.69 10.22
CA PRO A 164 41.80 45.02 10.60
C PRO A 164 42.70 45.60 9.50
N GLU A 165 42.28 46.72 8.91
CA GLU A 165 43.15 47.60 8.14
C GLU A 165 44.28 48.07 9.07
N ARG A 166 45.52 47.69 8.74
CA ARG A 166 46.70 48.26 9.38
C ARG A 166 46.96 49.60 8.72
N GLU A 167 46.62 50.67 9.40
CA GLU A 167 47.07 52.01 9.08
C GLU A 167 48.52 52.17 9.54
N ASN A 168 49.37 52.69 8.65
CA ASN A 168 50.79 52.96 8.87
C ASN A 168 51.00 54.26 9.65
#